data_AF-A0A5J6LLA7-F1
#
_entry.id   AF-A0A5J6LLA7-F1
#
_cell.length_a   1.000
_cell.length_b   1.000
_cell.length_c   1.000
_cell.angle_alpha   90.00
_cell.angle_beta   90.00
_cell.angle_gamma   90.00
#
_symmetry.space_group_name_H-M   'P 1'
#
loop_
_entity.id
_entity.type
_entity.pdbx_description
1 polymer ?
#
loop_
_entity_poly.entity_id
_entity_poly.type
_entity_poly.pdbx_seq_one_letter_code
_entity_poly.pdbx_strand_id
1 'polypeptide(L)'
;MRIETRYGYLIDALRRYPFDKEIKERIEEITFPYQNFDENWFIKSKSASNTPEALKNVILKENDPELIRLYTLAEAITEYTSECAPSNWEAIKALYVTRSKNVEGVALELFMSKNSVYRHIIKPFFEGLEKKYTSFFLKSR
;
A
#
# COMPACT_ATOMS: atom_id res chain seq x y z
N MET A 1 23.28 -8.13 -3.85
CA MET A 1 21.86 -8.42 -3.54
C MET A 1 21.00 -7.73 -4.58
N ARG A 2 20.06 -8.43 -5.24
CA ARG A 2 19.20 -7.84 -6.28
C ARG A 2 18.13 -6.95 -5.63
N ILE A 3 17.80 -5.82 -6.27
CA ILE A 3 16.80 -4.85 -5.76
C ILE A 3 15.44 -5.53 -5.57
N GLU A 4 15.04 -6.36 -6.53
CA GLU A 4 13.78 -7.13 -6.50
C GLU A 4 13.68 -8.03 -5.28
N THR A 5 14.79 -8.64 -4.85
CA THR A 5 14.82 -9.52 -3.68
C THR A 5 14.68 -8.75 -2.37
N ARG A 6 15.22 -7.52 -2.29
CA ARG A 6 15.15 -6.70 -1.08
C ARG A 6 13.83 -5.92 -0.97
N TYR A 7 13.42 -5.33 -2.08
CA TYR A 7 12.35 -4.35 -2.15
C TYR A 7 11.12 -4.85 -2.91
N GLY A 8 11.03 -6.16 -3.16
CA GLY A 8 9.91 -6.76 -3.89
C GLY A 8 8.55 -6.35 -3.33
N TYR A 9 8.41 -6.31 -2.00
CA TYR A 9 7.19 -5.87 -1.35
C TYR A 9 6.83 -4.39 -1.62
N LEU A 10 7.81 -3.49 -1.68
CA LEU A 10 7.59 -2.07 -2.03
C LEU A 10 7.33 -1.90 -3.52
N ILE A 11 8.01 -2.68 -4.37
CA ILE A 11 7.77 -2.70 -5.82
C ILE A 11 6.34 -3.14 -6.10
N ASP A 12 5.87 -4.20 -5.45
CA ASP A 12 4.50 -4.68 -5.60
C ASP A 12 3.48 -3.70 -5.01
N ALA A 13 3.83 -3.00 -3.92
CA ALA A 13 3.02 -1.92 -3.38
C ALA A 13 2.86 -0.76 -4.40
N LEU A 14 3.95 -0.30 -5.02
CA LEU A 14 3.91 0.77 -6.03
C LEU A 14 3.09 0.40 -7.27
N ARG A 15 3.06 -0.88 -7.65
CA ARG A 15 2.25 -1.37 -8.78
C ARG A 15 0.75 -1.32 -8.51
N ARG A 16 0.35 -1.33 -7.24
CA ARG A 16 -1.04 -1.34 -6.78
C ARG A 16 -1.51 0.02 -6.25
N TYR A 17 -0.56 0.92 -5.97
CA TYR A 17 -0.84 2.29 -5.55
C TYR A 17 -1.81 2.97 -6.54
N PRO A 18 -2.87 3.66 -6.07
CA PRO A 18 -3.15 4.09 -4.68
C PRO A 18 -3.91 3.10 -3.77
N PHE A 19 -4.04 1.83 -4.13
CA PHE A 19 -4.74 0.78 -3.36
C PHE A 19 -6.27 0.95 -3.24
N ASP A 20 -6.89 1.80 -4.08
CA ASP A 20 -8.32 2.09 -4.01
C ASP A 20 -9.18 0.82 -4.08
N LYS A 21 -8.76 -0.14 -4.90
CA LYS A 21 -9.47 -1.40 -5.10
C LYS A 21 -9.37 -2.28 -3.85
N GLU A 22 -8.16 -2.50 -3.35
CA GLU A 22 -7.91 -3.36 -2.18
C GLU A 22 -8.57 -2.80 -0.91
N ILE A 23 -8.50 -1.47 -0.71
CA ILE A 23 -9.16 -0.81 0.43
C ILE A 23 -10.67 -0.99 0.33
N LYS A 24 -11.26 -0.81 -0.87
CA LYS A 24 -12.69 -0.96 -1.07
C LYS A 24 -13.15 -2.40 -0.82
N GLU A 25 -12.46 -3.38 -1.40
CA GLU A 25 -12.75 -4.81 -1.20
C GLU A 25 -12.69 -5.18 0.28
N ARG A 26 -11.66 -4.73 1.00
CA ARG A 26 -11.51 -5.01 2.43
C ARG A 26 -12.60 -4.35 3.28
N ILE A 27 -12.99 -3.11 2.96
CA ILE A 27 -14.10 -2.42 3.63
C ILE A 27 -15.43 -3.15 3.38
N GLU A 28 -15.66 -3.65 2.17
CA GLU A 28 -16.85 -4.43 1.82
C GLU A 28 -16.89 -5.75 2.61
N GLU A 29 -15.77 -6.48 2.69
CA GLU A 29 -15.65 -7.71 3.49
C GLU A 29 -15.97 -7.49 4.98
N ILE A 30 -15.47 -6.39 5.56
CA ILE A 30 -15.74 -6.05 6.97
C ILE A 30 -17.20 -5.65 7.17
N THR A 31 -17.80 -4.96 6.19
CA THR A 31 -19.18 -4.47 6.29
C THR A 31 -20.19 -5.58 6.06
N PHE A 32 -19.88 -6.52 5.16
CA PHE A 32 -20.72 -7.63 4.76
C PHE A 32 -19.95 -8.95 4.88
N PRO A 33 -19.64 -9.39 6.12
CA PRO A 33 -18.97 -10.67 6.32
C PRO A 33 -19.82 -11.78 5.69
N TYR A 34 -19.17 -12.70 4.98
CA TYR A 34 -19.85 -13.80 4.32
C TYR A 34 -20.73 -14.56 5.33
N GLN A 35 -22.05 -14.41 5.20
CA GLN A 35 -23.00 -15.14 6.02
C GLN A 35 -23.20 -16.50 5.37
N ASN A 36 -22.70 -17.55 6.01
CA ASN A 36 -23.31 -18.87 5.84
C ASN A 36 -24.76 -18.70 6.28
N PHE A 37 -25.69 -18.72 5.32
CA PHE A 37 -27.12 -18.77 5.62
C PHE A 37 -27.40 -20.13 6.30
N ASP A 38 -27.22 -20.17 7.61
CA ASP A 38 -27.74 -21.26 8.43
C ASP A 38 -29.26 -21.18 8.38
N GLU A 39 -29.91 -22.27 7.98
CA GLU A 39 -31.37 -22.37 7.89
C GLU A 39 -32.07 -22.08 9.24
N ASN A 40 -31.33 -21.98 10.35
CA ASN A 40 -31.83 -21.66 11.68
C ASN A 40 -31.62 -20.21 12.15
N TRP A 41 -31.35 -19.26 11.23
CA TRP A 41 -31.07 -17.85 11.56
C TRP A 41 -32.15 -17.12 12.39
N PHE A 42 -33.35 -17.68 12.52
CA PHE A 42 -34.48 -17.12 13.29
C PHE A 42 -34.43 -17.39 14.81
N ILE A 43 -33.55 -18.26 15.31
CA ILE A 43 -33.49 -18.60 16.74
C ILE A 43 -32.68 -17.53 17.50
N LYS A 44 -33.34 -16.44 17.90
CA LYS A 44 -32.72 -15.35 18.67
C LYS A 44 -32.50 -15.75 20.14
N SER A 45 -31.26 -15.89 20.58
CA SER A 45 -30.92 -15.93 22.01
C SER A 45 -31.03 -14.52 22.62
N LYS A 46 -31.75 -14.41 23.74
CA LYS A 46 -31.97 -13.15 24.48
C LYS A 46 -30.72 -12.75 25.28
N SER A 47 -29.66 -12.31 24.60
CA SER A 47 -28.55 -11.60 25.26
C SER A 47 -27.67 -10.90 24.24
N ALA A 48 -28.20 -9.88 23.56
CA ALA A 48 -27.40 -9.01 22.71
C ALA A 48 -27.18 -7.67 23.40
N SER A 49 -25.94 -7.42 23.82
CA SER A 49 -25.47 -6.07 24.16
C SER A 49 -25.78 -5.13 22.99
N ASN A 50 -26.51 -4.05 23.27
CA ASN A 50 -27.01 -3.03 22.33
C ASN A 50 -25.87 -2.14 21.78
N THR A 51 -24.80 -2.72 21.25
CA THR A 51 -23.89 -1.97 20.38
C THR A 51 -24.48 -1.99 18.97
N PRO A 52 -24.85 -0.83 18.40
CA PRO A 52 -25.27 -0.73 17.00
C PRO A 52 -24.25 -1.42 16.08
N GLU A 53 -24.73 -2.23 15.13
CA GLU A 53 -23.86 -2.92 14.15
C GLU A 53 -22.93 -1.95 13.41
N ALA A 54 -23.41 -0.73 13.16
CA ALA A 54 -22.59 0.35 12.63
C ALA A 54 -21.35 0.67 13.49
N LEU A 55 -21.49 0.72 14.83
CA LEU A 55 -20.35 0.96 15.73
C LEU A 55 -19.39 -0.22 15.74
N LYS A 56 -19.90 -1.46 15.68
CA LYS A 56 -19.05 -2.67 15.57
C LYS A 56 -18.24 -2.64 14.28
N ASN A 57 -18.85 -2.29 13.16
CA ASN A 57 -18.18 -2.21 11.87
C ASN A 57 -17.14 -1.09 11.82
N VAL A 58 -17.39 0.05 12.48
CA VAL A 58 -16.40 1.14 12.62
C VAL A 58 -15.19 0.64 13.41
N ILE A 59 -15.41 0.02 14.58
CA ILE A 59 -14.34 -0.52 15.41
C ILE A 59 -13.53 -1.57 14.64
N LEU A 60 -14.18 -2.45 13.88
CA LEU A 60 -13.49 -3.45 13.07
C LEU A 60 -12.66 -2.83 11.95
N LYS A 61 -13.16 -1.79 11.27
CA LYS A 61 -12.42 -1.08 10.23
C LYS A 61 -11.20 -0.35 10.79
N GLU A 62 -11.34 0.31 11.93
CA GLU A 62 -10.25 1.04 12.59
C GLU A 62 -9.15 0.10 13.12
N ASN A 63 -9.51 -1.11 13.53
CA ASN A 63 -8.58 -2.10 14.06
C ASN A 63 -8.13 -3.15 13.02
N ASP A 64 -8.57 -3.06 11.77
CA ASP A 64 -8.22 -4.04 10.75
C ASP A 64 -6.73 -3.91 10.37
N PRO A 65 -5.89 -4.93 10.64
CA PRO A 65 -4.46 -4.83 10.42
C PRO A 65 -4.07 -4.61 8.95
N GLU A 66 -4.90 -5.09 8.02
CA GLU A 66 -4.65 -4.95 6.59
C GLU A 66 -4.97 -3.55 6.09
N LEU A 67 -6.10 -2.97 6.49
CA LEU A 67 -6.43 -1.57 6.22
C LEU A 67 -5.37 -0.64 6.80
N ILE A 68 -4.98 -0.84 8.07
CA ILE A 68 -3.90 -0.05 8.70
C ILE A 68 -2.63 -0.13 7.84
N ARG A 69 -2.21 -1.34 7.45
CA ARG A 69 -1.02 -1.54 6.61
C ARG A 69 -1.13 -0.82 5.26
N LEU A 70 -2.27 -0.90 4.58
CA LEU A 70 -2.50 -0.26 3.28
C LEU A 70 -2.48 1.27 3.40
N TYR A 71 -3.15 1.82 4.41
CA TYR A 71 -3.13 3.27 4.68
C TYR A 71 -1.72 3.76 5.02
N THR A 72 -0.99 3.05 5.89
CA THR A 72 0.40 3.39 6.23
C THR A 72 1.30 3.37 4.99
N LEU A 73 1.13 2.39 4.09
CA LEU A 73 1.87 2.34 2.82
C LEU A 73 1.50 3.50 1.88
N ALA A 74 0.21 3.81 1.75
CA ALA A 74 -0.27 4.90 0.91
C ALA A 74 0.28 6.26 1.40
N GLU A 75 0.22 6.50 2.70
CA GLU A 75 0.77 7.71 3.35
C GLU A 75 2.29 7.80 3.15
N ALA A 76 3.01 6.70 3.39
CA ALA A 76 4.46 6.64 3.18
C ALA A 76 4.85 6.97 1.73
N ILE A 77 4.14 6.42 0.74
CA ILE A 77 4.38 6.70 -0.67
C ILE A 77 4.04 8.16 -0.97
N THR A 78 2.91 8.67 -0.51
CA THR A 78 2.46 10.04 -0.80
C THR A 78 3.42 11.08 -0.24
N GLU A 79 3.85 10.92 1.02
CA GLU A 79 4.82 11.84 1.62
C GLU A 79 6.22 11.68 1.03
N TYR A 80 6.69 10.46 0.81
CA TYR A 80 8.03 10.29 0.28
C TYR A 80 8.15 10.78 -1.17
N THR A 81 7.07 10.68 -1.95
CA THR A 81 7.04 11.20 -3.32
C THR A 81 6.97 12.73 -3.38
N SER A 82 6.36 13.39 -2.39
CA SER A 82 6.37 14.85 -2.30
C SER A 82 7.74 15.41 -1.87
N GLU A 83 8.50 14.64 -1.08
CA GLU A 83 9.89 14.97 -0.69
C GLU A 83 10.92 14.67 -1.80
N CYS A 84 10.58 13.78 -2.74
CA CYS A 84 11.47 13.39 -3.83
C CYS A 84 11.58 14.47 -4.90
N ALA A 85 12.75 14.55 -5.53
CA ALA A 85 12.92 15.37 -6.73
C ALA A 85 11.92 14.93 -7.82
N PRO A 86 11.23 15.87 -8.50
CA PRO A 86 10.20 15.53 -9.50
C PRO A 86 10.68 14.58 -10.60
N SER A 87 11.90 14.80 -11.10
CA SER A 87 12.52 13.95 -12.14
C SER A 87 12.75 12.51 -11.67
N ASN A 88 13.14 12.33 -10.40
CA ASN A 88 13.33 11.00 -9.82
C ASN A 88 11.99 10.29 -9.63
N TRP A 89 10.95 11.01 -9.19
CA TRP A 89 9.62 10.43 -9.07
C TRP A 89 9.05 10.03 -10.43
N GLU A 90 9.17 10.88 -11.46
CA GLU A 90 8.70 10.56 -12.81
C GLU A 90 9.37 9.29 -13.35
N ALA A 91 10.67 9.13 -13.12
CA ALA A 91 11.41 7.92 -13.46
C ALA A 91 10.86 6.68 -12.74
N ILE A 92 10.65 6.75 -11.41
CA ILE A 92 10.10 5.64 -10.63
C ILE A 92 8.67 5.31 -11.05
N LYS A 93 7.84 6.34 -11.27
CA LYS A 93 6.46 6.20 -11.73
C LYS A 93 6.42 5.47 -13.08
N ALA A 94 7.26 5.89 -14.04
CA ALA A 94 7.35 5.26 -15.35
C ALA A 94 7.78 3.80 -15.28
N LEU A 95 8.68 3.45 -14.35
CA LEU A 95 9.21 2.09 -14.18
C LEU A 95 8.25 1.15 -13.45
N TYR A 96 7.66 1.60 -12.34
CA TYR A 96 7.02 0.71 -11.37
C TYR A 96 5.53 0.96 -11.18
N VAL A 97 5.02 2.17 -11.45
CA VAL A 97 3.60 2.50 -11.28
C VAL A 97 2.86 2.34 -12.60
N THR A 98 3.19 3.17 -13.60
CA THR A 98 2.56 3.11 -14.93
C THR A 98 3.19 2.05 -15.83
N ARG A 99 4.41 1.60 -15.50
CA ARG A 99 5.19 0.62 -16.27
C ARG A 99 5.29 0.96 -17.76
N SER A 100 5.34 2.26 -18.08
CA SER A 100 5.40 2.77 -19.44
C SER A 100 6.79 2.67 -20.06
N LYS A 101 7.84 2.52 -19.23
CA LYS A 101 9.23 2.43 -19.67
C LYS A 101 9.98 1.35 -18.91
N ASN A 102 11.03 0.81 -19.54
CA ASN A 102 12.03 0.00 -18.88
C ASN A 102 13.21 0.90 -18.39
N VAL A 103 14.19 0.30 -17.72
CA VAL A 103 15.36 1.03 -17.19
C VAL A 103 16.19 1.66 -18.32
N GLU A 104 16.21 1.08 -19.52
CA GLU A 104 16.87 1.66 -20.70
C GLU A 104 16.22 2.98 -21.12
N GLY A 105 14.90 3.00 -21.26
CA GLY A 105 14.15 4.18 -21.66
C GLY A 105 14.35 5.33 -20.68
N VAL A 106 14.30 5.04 -19.37
CA VAL A 106 14.57 6.04 -18.34
C VAL A 106 16.03 6.50 -18.36
N ALA A 107 16.97 5.59 -18.56
CA ALA A 107 18.38 5.93 -18.66
C ALA A 107 18.66 6.89 -19.82
N LEU A 108 17.99 6.68 -20.97
CA LEU A 108 18.10 7.57 -22.13
C LEU A 108 17.57 8.97 -21.83
N GLU A 109 16.40 9.08 -21.20
CA GLU A 109 15.79 10.39 -20.89
C GLU A 109 16.57 11.21 -19.87
N LEU A 110 17.20 10.53 -18.92
CA LEU A 110 18.01 11.16 -17.89
C LEU A 110 19.47 11.35 -18.31
N PHE A 111 19.84 10.96 -19.54
CA PHE A 111 21.22 10.98 -20.03
C PHE A 111 22.20 10.23 -19.10
N MET A 112 21.75 9.10 -18.56
CA MET A 112 22.47 8.28 -17.58
C MET A 112 22.74 6.88 -18.12
N SER A 113 23.74 6.19 -17.56
CA SER A 113 23.87 4.75 -17.78
C SER A 113 22.82 3.98 -16.96
N LYS A 114 22.44 2.77 -17.39
CA LYS A 114 21.56 1.88 -16.59
C LYS A 114 22.05 1.70 -15.16
N ASN A 115 23.35 1.48 -15.00
CA ASN A 115 23.97 1.29 -13.69
C ASN A 115 23.84 2.55 -12.83
N SER A 116 23.96 3.72 -13.44
CA SER A 116 23.74 5.00 -12.77
C SER A 116 22.29 5.16 -12.33
N VAL A 117 21.31 4.81 -13.16
CA VAL A 117 19.88 4.84 -12.79
C VAL A 117 19.62 3.92 -11.59
N TYR A 118 20.15 2.69 -11.61
CA TYR A 118 20.03 1.78 -10.48
C TYR A 118 20.65 2.34 -9.20
N ARG A 119 21.85 2.92 -9.30
CA ARG A 119 22.64 3.36 -8.14
C ARG A 119 22.16 4.66 -7.53
N HIS A 120 21.67 5.59 -8.35
CA HIS A 120 21.38 6.96 -7.93
C HIS A 120 19.89 7.29 -7.88
N ILE A 121 19.03 6.49 -8.51
CA ILE A 121 17.59 6.74 -8.55
C ILE A 121 16.85 5.59 -7.88
N ILE A 122 16.93 4.38 -8.46
CA ILE A 122 16.11 3.25 -8.02
C ILE A 122 16.46 2.83 -6.59
N LYS A 123 17.75 2.54 -6.32
CA LYS A 123 18.17 2.09 -5.00
C LYS A 123 17.93 3.15 -3.91
N PRO A 124 18.35 4.42 -4.06
CA PRO A 124 18.11 5.44 -3.04
C PRO A 124 16.62 5.70 -2.79
N PHE A 125 15.80 5.65 -3.83
CA PHE A 125 14.35 5.79 -3.68
C PHE A 125 13.78 4.67 -2.79
N PHE A 126 14.09 3.41 -3.07
CA PHE A 126 13.57 2.31 -2.26
C PHE A 126 14.15 2.28 -0.85
N GLU A 127 15.42 2.67 -0.66
CA GLU A 127 16.02 2.83 0.67
C GLU A 127 15.32 3.93 1.49
N GLY A 128 14.97 5.06 0.86
CA GLY A 128 14.25 6.13 1.55
C GLY A 128 12.80 5.78 1.83
N LEU A 129 12.10 5.15 0.88
CA LEU A 129 10.72 4.69 1.06
C LEU A 129 10.63 3.64 2.18
N GLU A 130 11.56 2.69 2.25
CA GLU A 130 11.64 1.69 3.33
C GLU A 130 11.78 2.36 4.71
N LYS A 131 12.65 3.36 4.82
CA LYS A 131 12.82 4.14 6.07
C LYS A 131 11.56 4.91 6.44
N LYS A 132 10.93 5.57 5.47
CA LYS A 132 9.69 6.34 5.69
C LYS A 132 8.55 5.43 6.14
N TYR A 133 8.35 4.30 5.46
CA TYR A 133 7.35 3.31 5.82
C TYR A 133 7.59 2.75 7.24
N THR A 134 8.84 2.41 7.56
CA THR A 134 9.20 1.90 8.90
C THR A 134 8.94 2.95 9.99
N SER A 135 9.24 4.22 9.72
CA SER A 135 8.95 5.34 10.63
C SER A 135 7.45 5.45 10.94
N PHE A 136 6.59 5.38 9.92
CA PHE A 136 5.15 5.39 10.14
C PHE A 136 4.65 4.17 10.87
N PHE A 137 5.10 2.98 10.47
CA PHE A 137 4.70 1.73 11.11
C PHE A 137 5.06 1.70 12.60
N LEU A 138 6.19 2.30 13.00
CA LEU A 138 6.58 2.43 14.41
C LEU A 138 5.76 3.48 15.18
N LYS A 139 5.22 4.51 14.52
CA LYS A 139 4.34 5.51 15.14
C LYS A 139 2.91 5.01 15.33
N SER A 140 2.47 4.08 14.49
CA SER A 140 1.12 3.50 14.53
C SER A 140 0.96 2.34 15.52
N ARG A 141 2.03 1.99 16.26
CA ARG A 141 2.04 0.98 17.33
C ARG A 141 2.08 1.64 18.70
#